data_AF-A0A0X8X8X5-F1
#
_entry.id   AF-A0A0X8X8X5-F1
#
_cell.length_a   1.000
_cell.length_b   1.000
_cell.length_c   1.000
_cell.angle_alpha   90.00
_cell.angle_beta   90.00
_cell.angle_gamma   90.00
#
_symmetry.space_group_name_H-M   'P 1'
#
loop_
_entity.id
_entity.type
_entity.pdbx_description
1 polymer ?
#
loop_
_entity_poly.entity_id
_entity_poly.type
_entity_poly.pdbx_seq_one_letter_code
_entity_poly.pdbx_strand_id
1 'polypeptide(L)'
;MGGGVDPQHYVGCYAGASGFVFDSHKLGERGGSGQLFDHNQLPEGVQGTIVAGGLRADNVAEVIKRTRPFAVDVSSGVERRPGIKDPELMARFLAEVERGDRDRD
;
A
#
# COMPACT_ATOMS: atom_id res chain seq x y z
N MET A 1 -6.39 1.62 7.62
CA MET A 1 -7.76 1.76 8.17
C MET A 1 -7.82 1.25 9.61
N GLY A 2 -8.18 2.12 10.56
CA GLY A 2 -8.49 1.74 11.94
C GLY A 2 -9.96 1.32 12.08
N GLY A 3 -10.26 0.50 13.09
CA GLY A 3 -11.49 -0.29 13.20
C GLY A 3 -12.80 0.46 12.92
N GLY A 4 -13.64 -0.15 12.07
CA GLY A 4 -15.04 0.24 11.86
C GLY A 4 -15.43 0.59 10.42
N VAL A 5 -14.49 0.65 9.48
CA VAL A 5 -14.78 1.00 8.08
C VAL A 5 -14.81 -0.27 7.23
N ASP A 6 -15.96 -0.57 6.63
CA ASP A 6 -16.09 -1.60 5.58
C ASP A 6 -15.68 -1.00 4.23
N PRO A 7 -14.53 -1.39 3.64
CA PRO A 7 -14.08 -0.86 2.36
C PRO A 7 -15.08 -1.15 1.22
N GLN A 8 -15.81 -2.26 1.30
CA GLN A 8 -16.79 -2.66 0.29
C GLN A 8 -17.94 -1.67 0.19
N HIS A 9 -18.38 -1.12 1.33
CA HIS A 9 -19.43 -0.10 1.38
C HIS A 9 -19.06 1.13 0.54
N TYR A 10 -17.83 1.65 0.71
CA TYR A 10 -17.36 2.82 -0.01
C TYR A 10 -17.19 2.55 -1.51
N VAL A 11 -16.69 1.37 -1.88
CA VAL A 11 -16.62 0.96 -3.28
C VAL A 11 -18.01 1.00 -3.93
N GLY A 12 -19.03 0.51 -3.23
CA GLY A 12 -20.42 0.57 -3.70
C GLY A 12 -20.97 1.99 -3.80
N CYS A 13 -20.72 2.86 -2.82
CA CYS A 13 -21.17 4.25 -2.83
C CYS A 13 -20.56 5.08 -3.97
N TYR A 14 -19.37 4.71 -4.44
CA TYR A 14 -18.62 5.43 -5.47
C TYR A 14 -18.38 4.58 -6.72
N ALA A 15 -19.41 3.89 -7.23
CA ALA A 15 -19.31 3.02 -8.39
C ALA A 15 -18.80 3.69 -9.69
N GLY A 16 -18.81 5.02 -9.78
CA GLY A 16 -18.24 5.78 -10.90
C GLY A 16 -16.74 6.08 -10.79
N ALA A 17 -16.08 5.70 -9.68
CA ALA A 17 -14.65 5.91 -9.50
C ALA A 17 -13.83 4.96 -10.40
N SER A 18 -12.72 5.45 -10.95
CA SER A 18 -11.82 4.65 -11.80
C SER A 18 -10.84 3.78 -11.00
N GLY A 19 -10.75 3.98 -9.68
CA GLY A 19 -9.87 3.25 -8.79
C GLY A 19 -10.00 3.75 -7.35
N PHE A 20 -9.47 2.96 -6.42
CA PHE A 20 -9.53 3.23 -4.99
C PHE A 20 -8.15 3.11 -4.37
N VAL A 21 -7.80 4.08 -3.51
CA VAL A 21 -6.58 4.03 -2.69
C VAL A 21 -6.94 3.49 -1.32
N PHE A 22 -6.35 2.36 -0.96
CA PHE A 22 -6.50 1.73 0.35
C PHE A 22 -5.29 2.07 1.21
N ASP A 23 -5.46 3.04 2.12
CA ASP A 23 -4.39 3.49 3.02
C ASP A 23 -4.44 2.78 4.37
N SER A 24 -3.32 2.11 4.68
CA SER A 24 -3.11 1.38 5.91
C SER A 24 -2.61 2.20 7.09
N HIS A 25 -2.19 3.45 6.86
CA HIS A 25 -1.48 4.24 7.86
C HIS A 25 -2.33 4.42 9.13
N LYS A 26 -1.94 3.77 10.24
CA LYS A 26 -2.51 4.03 11.56
C LYS A 26 -2.00 5.38 12.06
N LEU A 27 -2.92 6.29 12.35
CA LEU A 27 -2.63 7.57 13.00
C LEU A 27 -2.11 7.30 14.43
N GLY A 28 -0.81 7.51 14.69
CA GLY A 28 -0.27 7.64 16.05
C GLY A 28 0.59 6.50 16.62
N GLU A 29 0.81 5.39 15.93
CA GLU A 29 1.71 4.34 16.43
C GLU A 29 3.14 4.51 15.89
N ARG A 30 4.07 4.89 16.78
CA ARG A 30 5.51 4.63 16.58
C ARG A 30 5.68 3.13 16.38
N GLY A 31 6.35 2.73 15.30
CA GLY A 31 6.47 1.34 14.86
C GLY A 31 6.73 0.33 15.98
N GLY A 32 6.02 -0.79 15.95
CA GLY A 32 6.23 -1.86 16.95
C GLY A 32 5.19 -2.98 17.09
N SER A 33 4.11 -3.06 16.30
CA SER A 33 3.17 -4.20 16.42
C SER A 33 3.52 -5.41 15.52
N GLY A 34 4.39 -5.24 14.52
CA GLY A 34 4.66 -6.28 13.52
C GLY A 34 3.45 -6.61 12.61
N GLN A 35 2.30 -5.98 12.83
CA GLN A 35 1.14 -6.13 11.97
C GLN A 35 1.26 -5.10 10.85
N LEU A 36 1.83 -5.56 9.73
CA LEU A 36 1.48 -5.03 8.41
C LEU A 36 -0.03 -4.85 8.36
N PHE A 37 -0.49 -3.84 7.63
CA PHE A 37 -1.89 -3.79 7.20
C PHE A 37 -2.36 -5.20 6.86
N ASP A 38 -3.52 -5.60 7.37
CA ASP A 38 -4.09 -6.86 6.95
C ASP A 38 -4.55 -6.67 5.51
N HIS A 39 -3.61 -6.79 4.59
CA HIS A 39 -3.75 -6.72 3.16
C HIS A 39 -4.79 -7.75 2.65
N ASN A 40 -5.18 -8.72 3.49
CA ASN A 40 -6.32 -9.61 3.26
C ASN A 40 -7.68 -8.90 3.36
N GLN A 41 -7.75 -7.65 3.81
CA GLN A 41 -8.98 -6.85 3.90
C GLN A 41 -9.23 -6.01 2.66
N LEU A 42 -8.44 -6.19 1.59
CA LEU A 42 -8.76 -5.54 0.32
C LEU A 42 -10.04 -6.17 -0.26
N PRO A 43 -11.02 -5.34 -0.67
CA PRO A 43 -12.22 -5.83 -1.31
C PRO A 43 -11.88 -6.54 -2.63
N GLU A 44 -12.47 -7.70 -2.85
CA GLU A 44 -12.30 -8.44 -4.10
C GLU A 44 -13.05 -7.75 -5.25
N GLY A 45 -12.55 -7.93 -6.48
CA GLY A 45 -13.23 -7.44 -7.69
C GLY A 45 -13.16 -5.92 -7.91
N VAL A 46 -12.38 -5.19 -7.10
CA VAL A 46 -12.21 -3.73 -7.26
C VAL A 46 -11.15 -3.43 -8.31
N GLN A 47 -11.61 -2.93 -9.45
CA GLN A 47 -10.73 -2.42 -10.51
C GLN A 47 -9.94 -1.19 -10.01
N GLY A 48 -8.68 -1.07 -10.46
CA GLY A 48 -7.86 0.07 -10.09
C GLY A 48 -7.51 0.13 -8.60
N THR A 49 -7.33 -1.02 -7.95
CA THR A 49 -6.92 -1.11 -6.55
C THR A 49 -5.49 -0.59 -6.36
N ILE A 50 -5.34 0.50 -5.60
CA ILE A 50 -4.05 1.11 -5.25
C ILE A 50 -3.81 0.89 -3.77
N VAL A 51 -2.65 0.33 -3.41
CA VAL A 51 -2.29 0.08 -2.00
C VAL A 51 -1.33 1.16 -1.52
N ALA A 52 -1.66 1.76 -0.37
CA ALA A 52 -0.89 2.82 0.25
C ALA A 52 -0.68 2.59 1.76
N GLY A 53 0.13 3.45 2.36
CA GLY A 53 0.37 3.47 3.80
C GLY A 53 1.48 2.53 4.22
N GLY A 54 2.50 3.07 4.90
CA GLY A 54 3.57 2.27 5.52
C GLY A 54 4.49 1.49 4.56
N LEU A 55 4.32 1.62 3.24
CA LEU A 55 5.14 0.95 2.23
C LEU A 55 6.58 1.43 2.28
N ARG A 56 7.51 0.47 2.17
CA ARG A 56 8.96 0.63 2.22
C ARG A 56 9.61 -0.44 1.34
N ALA A 57 10.89 -0.25 1.02
CA ALA A 57 11.63 -1.21 0.22
C ALA A 57 11.61 -2.64 0.83
N ASP A 58 11.63 -2.75 2.16
CA ASP A 58 11.63 -4.04 2.87
C ASP A 58 10.30 -4.80 2.86
N ASN A 59 9.18 -4.18 2.47
CA ASN A 59 7.86 -4.80 2.52
C ASN A 59 7.07 -4.80 1.19
N VAL A 60 7.38 -3.89 0.26
CA VAL A 60 6.53 -3.65 -0.91
C VAL A 60 6.40 -4.88 -1.82
N ALA A 61 7.46 -5.67 -1.98
CA ALA A 61 7.42 -6.88 -2.79
C ALA A 61 6.42 -7.91 -2.25
N GLU A 62 6.38 -8.10 -0.92
CA GLU A 62 5.44 -9.04 -0.29
C GLU A 62 4.00 -8.55 -0.39
N VAL A 63 3.80 -7.23 -0.25
CA VAL A 63 2.50 -6.60 -0.47
C VAL A 63 2.00 -6.87 -1.89
N ILE A 64 2.83 -6.60 -2.90
CA ILE A 64 2.50 -6.84 -4.31
C ILE A 64 2.11 -8.30 -4.55
N LYS A 65 2.91 -9.26 -4.04
CA LYS A 65 2.63 -10.69 -4.19
C LYS A 65 1.28 -11.10 -3.61
N ARG A 66 0.96 -10.61 -2.40
CA ARG A 66 -0.25 -10.97 -1.68
C ARG A 66 -1.50 -10.32 -2.26
N THR A 67 -1.42 -9.05 -2.64
CA THR A 67 -2.61 -8.26 -3.01
C THR A 67 -2.81 -8.07 -4.49
N ARG A 68 -1.78 -8.34 -5.30
CA ARG A 68 -1.76 -8.14 -6.76
C ARG A 68 -2.42 -6.80 -7.16
N PRO A 69 -2.00 -5.67 -6.56
CA PRO A 69 -2.69 -4.41 -6.76
C PRO A 69 -2.42 -3.87 -8.16
N PHE A 70 -3.27 -2.95 -8.62
CA PHE A 70 -3.01 -2.21 -9.86
C PHE A 70 -1.78 -1.30 -9.71
N ALA A 71 -1.65 -0.64 -8.56
CA ALA A 71 -0.49 0.19 -8.23
C ALA A 71 -0.20 0.20 -6.73
N VAL A 72 1.00 0.66 -6.38
CA VAL A 72 1.39 0.99 -5.01
C VAL A 72 1.68 2.48 -4.91
N ASP A 73 1.32 3.10 -3.78
CA ASP A 73 1.60 4.51 -3.48
C ASP A 73 2.48 4.63 -2.23
N VAL A 74 3.59 5.34 -2.36
CA VAL A 74 4.59 5.49 -1.29
C VAL A 74 4.88 6.96 -1.02
N SER A 75 4.82 7.32 0.26
CA SER A 75 5.19 8.65 0.73
C SER A 75 6.41 8.61 1.66
N SER A 76 6.21 8.40 2.97
CA SER A 76 7.28 8.48 3.98
C SER A 76 8.33 7.37 3.89
N GLY A 77 8.01 6.22 3.28
CA GLY A 77 8.94 5.10 3.14
C GLY A 77 10.14 5.35 2.24
N VAL A 78 10.13 6.46 1.48
CA VAL A 78 11.22 6.90 0.61
C VAL A 78 11.75 8.29 0.99
N GLU A 79 11.50 8.73 2.24
CA GLU A 79 11.95 10.02 2.76
C GLU A 79 13.14 9.85 3.71
N ARG A 80 14.15 10.72 3.59
CA ARG A 80 15.21 10.81 4.61
C ARG A 80 14.77 11.59 5.84
N ARG A 81 13.84 12.54 5.66
CA ARG A 81 13.20 13.39 6.66
C ARG A 81 11.81 13.79 6.14
N PRO A 82 10.82 14.12 6.99
CA PRO A 82 9.46 14.44 6.56
C PRO A 82 9.41 15.45 5.40
N GLY A 83 8.79 15.05 4.29
CA GLY A 83 8.66 15.85 3.07
C GLY A 83 9.91 15.94 2.19
N ILE A 84 11.00 15.26 2.56
CA ILE A 84 12.27 15.27 1.81
C ILE A 84 12.59 13.86 1.32
N LYS A 85 12.36 13.63 0.03
CA LYS A 85 12.65 12.35 -0.64
C LYS A 85 14.15 12.05 -0.69
N ASP A 86 14.47 10.77 -0.62
CA ASP A 86 15.82 10.25 -0.74
C ASP A 86 15.96 9.42 -2.04
N PRO A 87 16.82 9.83 -3.00
CA PRO A 87 16.99 9.11 -4.27
C PRO A 87 17.41 7.65 -4.10
N GLU A 88 18.21 7.33 -3.07
CA GLU A 88 18.66 5.96 -2.83
C GLU A 88 17.50 5.10 -2.29
N LEU A 89 16.68 5.64 -1.39
CA LEU A 89 15.49 4.93 -0.93
C LEU A 89 14.46 4.75 -2.05
N MET A 90 14.29 5.74 -2.92
CA MET A 90 13.43 5.63 -4.10
C MET A 90 13.92 4.53 -5.05
N ALA A 91 15.21 4.49 -5.36
CA ALA A 91 15.79 3.47 -6.23
C ALA A 91 15.61 2.06 -5.64
N ARG A 92 15.88 1.89 -4.34
CA ARG A 92 15.66 0.63 -3.62
C ARG A 92 14.18 0.23 -3.64
N PHE A 93 13.27 1.17 -3.40
CA PHE A 93 11.84 0.89 -3.44
C PHE A 93 11.39 0.41 -4.83
N LEU A 94 11.82 1.06 -5.90
CA LEU A 94 11.48 0.66 -7.27
C LEU A 94 12.02 -0.73 -7.61
N ALA A 95 13.25 -1.06 -7.22
CA ALA A 95 13.81 -2.40 -7.43
C ALA A 95 12.98 -3.50 -6.73
N GLU A 96 12.44 -3.18 -5.55
CA GLU A 96 11.60 -4.11 -4.78
C GLU A 96 10.18 -4.23 -5.35
N VAL A 97 9.65 -3.14 -5.94
CA VAL A 97 8.41 -3.18 -6.73
C VAL A 97 8.58 -4.10 -7.94
N GLU A 98 9.66 -3.91 -8.71
CA GLU A 98 9.96 -4.74 -9.88
C GLU A 98 10.15 -6.22 -9.51
N ARG A 99 10.79 -6.50 -8.36
CA ARG A 99 10.91 -7.87 -7.84
C ARG A 99 9.54 -8.45 -7.50
N GLY A 100 8.72 -7.71 -6.76
CA GLY A 100 7.36 -8.13 -6.42
C GLY A 100 6.51 -8.43 -7.65
N ASP A 101 6.64 -7.60 -8.69
CA ASP A 101 5.93 -7.77 -9.95
C ASP A 101 6.40 -8.96 -10.79
N ARG A 102 7.69 -9.30 -10.73
CA ARG A 102 8.23 -10.49 -11.41
C ARG A 102 7.82 -11.78 -10.72
N ASP A 103 7.78 -11.75 -9.39
CA ASP A 103 7.53 -12.91 -8.56
C ASP A 103 6.02 -13.19 -8.36
N ARG A 104 5.12 -12.44 -9.01
CA ARG A 104 3.67 -12.64 -8.93
C ARG A 104 3.14 -13.67 -9.93
N ASP A 105 3.93 -14.05 -10.92
CA ASP A 105 3.61 -15.07 -11.94
C ASP A 105 3.83 -16.50 -11.39
#